data_AF-A0A2D5BV53-F1
#
_entry.id   AF-A0A2D5BV53-F1
#
_cell.length_a   1.000
_cell.length_b   1.000
_cell.length_c   1.000
_cell.angle_alpha   90.00
_cell.angle_beta   90.00
_cell.angle_gamma   90.00
#
_symmetry.space_group_name_H-M   'P 1'
#
loop_
_entity.id
_entity.type
_entity.pdbx_description
1 polymer ?
#
loop_
_entity_poly.entity_id
_entity_poly.type
_entity_poly.pdbx_seq_one_letter_code
_entity_poly.pdbx_strand_id
1 'polypeptide(L)' 'DVVGAAYPFLEAAVESPEKVVARIERTIEELRISMFCTGARTIADLRRARLGKKTPK' A
#
# COMPACT_ATOMS: atom_id res chain seq x y z
N ASP A 1 -13.18 4.61 -4.85
CA ASP A 1 -12.78 4.07 -3.54
C ASP A 1 -11.31 4.33 -3.28
N VAL A 2 -10.96 4.48 -2.00
CA VAL A 2 -9.60 4.76 -1.51
C VAL A 2 -9.37 4.03 -0.19
N VAL A 3 -8.12 3.93 0.24
CA VAL A 3 -7.74 3.41 1.56
C VAL A 3 -7.08 4.52 2.38
N GLY A 4 -7.30 4.49 3.69
CA GLY A 4 -6.66 5.39 4.65
C GLY A 4 -5.73 4.61 5.57
N ALA A 5 -4.62 5.23 5.95
CA ALA A 5 -3.74 4.75 7.01
C ALA A 5 -3.42 5.90 7.96
N ALA A 6 -3.34 5.61 9.26
CA ALA A 6 -3.09 6.61 10.30
C ALA A 6 -1.79 6.32 11.05
N TYR A 7 -1.79 5.27 11.87
CA TYR A 7 -0.65 4.88 12.70
C TYR A 7 0.72 4.87 12.00
N PRO A 8 0.90 4.22 10.82
CA PRO A 8 2.24 4.17 10.20
C PRO A 8 2.76 5.53 9.75
N PHE A 9 1.89 6.51 9.49
CA PHE A 9 2.33 7.87 9.16
C PHE A 9 2.53 8.72 10.41
N LEU A 10 1.71 8.51 11.45
CA LEU A 10 1.90 9.17 12.74
C LEU A 10 3.22 8.74 13.39
N GLU A 11 3.54 7.45 13.39
CA GLU A 11 4.80 6.91 13.90
C GLU A 11 6.01 7.56 13.21
N ALA A 12 5.99 7.65 11.87
CA ALA A 12 7.05 8.32 11.11
C ALA A 12 7.10 9.83 11.38
N ALA A 13 5.95 10.47 11.62
CA ALA A 13 5.86 11.90 11.91
C ALA A 13 6.44 12.27 13.28
N VAL A 14 6.42 11.34 14.24
CA VAL A 14 7.10 11.52 15.55
C VAL A 14 8.62 11.57 15.36
N GLU A 15 9.17 10.93 14.33
CA GLU A 15 10.60 10.97 14.03
C GLU A 15 11.01 12.24 13.26
N SER A 16 10.46 12.46 12.05
CA SER A 16 10.74 13.66 11.25
C SER A 16 9.84 13.77 10.00
N PRO A 17 9.73 14.96 9.37
CA PRO A 17 9.05 15.11 8.07
C PRO A 17 9.62 14.22 6.96
N GLU A 18 10.94 14.06 6.89
CA GLU A 18 11.62 13.23 5.88
C GLU A 18 11.26 11.75 6.05
N LYS A 19 11.08 11.29 7.29
CA LYS A 19 10.62 9.93 7.59
C LYS A 19 9.19 9.69 7.13
N VAL A 20 8.32 10.70 7.23
CA VAL A 20 6.96 10.62 6.67
C VAL A 20 7.01 10.48 5.15
N VAL A 21 7.80 11.31 4.47
CA VAL A 21 7.98 11.23 3.01
C VAL A 21 8.48 9.85 2.61
N ALA A 22 9.54 9.35 3.24
CA ALA A 22 10.09 8.03 2.98
C ALA A 22 9.07 6.90 3.21
N ARG A 23 8.22 7.02 4.25
CA ARG A 23 7.14 6.05 4.53
C ARG A 23 6.06 6.08 3.46
N ILE A 24 5.69 7.26 2.95
CA ILE A 24 4.72 7.41 1.86
C ILE A 24 5.28 6.84 0.56
N GLU A 25 6.51 7.21 0.20
CA GLU A 25 7.19 6.70 -1.01
C GLU A 25 7.27 5.18 -1.01
N ARG A 26 7.68 4.59 0.12
CA ARG A 26 7.69 3.15 0.31
C ARG A 26 6.32 2.52 0.13
N THR A 27 5.27 3.12 0.71
CA THR A 27 3.90 2.63 0.58
C THR A 27 3.43 2.63 -0.88
N ILE A 28 3.76 3.69 -1.63
CA ILE A 28 3.45 3.80 -3.06
C ILE A 28 4.20 2.71 -3.86
N GLU A 29 5.47 2.48 -3.54
CA GLU A 29 6.27 1.47 -4.22
C GLU A 29 5.77 0.05 -3.95
N GLU A 30 5.44 -0.28 -2.70
CA GLU A 30 4.84 -1.55 -2.33
C GLU A 30 3.48 -1.78 -3.03
N LEU A 31 2.67 -0.73 -3.21
CA LEU A 31 1.45 -0.78 -4.01
C LEU A 31 1.74 -1.09 -5.48
N ARG A 32 2.73 -0.44 -6.10
CA ARG A 32 3.14 -0.69 -7.49
C ARG A 32 3.67 -2.11 -7.69
N ILE A 33 4.48 -2.59 -6.75
CA ILE A 33 4.96 -3.99 -6.75
C ILE A 33 3.77 -4.95 -6.68
N SER A 34 2.80 -4.69 -5.80
CA SER A 34 1.59 -5.51 -5.68
C SER A 34 0.77 -5.51 -6.98
N MET A 35 0.66 -4.37 -7.65
CA MET A 35 0.03 -4.24 -8.98
C MET A 35 0.77 -5.08 -10.02
N PHE A 36 2.09 -4.99 -10.07
CA PHE A 36 2.92 -5.80 -10.97
C PHE A 36 2.73 -7.30 -10.73
N CYS A 37 2.84 -7.75 -9.47
CA CYS A 37 2.68 -9.16 -9.09
C CYS A 37 1.29 -9.73 -9.40
N THR A 38 0.26 -8.88 -9.48
CA THR A 38 -1.11 -9.28 -9.81
C THR A 38 -1.49 -9.02 -11.27
N GLY A 39 -0.56 -8.52 -12.10
CA GLY A 39 -0.81 -8.18 -13.51
C GLY A 39 -1.73 -6.97 -13.71
N ALA A 40 -1.92 -6.14 -12.68
CA ALA A 40 -2.74 -4.94 -12.74
C ALA A 40 -1.95 -3.74 -13.29
N ARG A 41 -2.40 -3.16 -14.41
CA ARG A 41 -1.77 -1.95 -14.97
C ARG A 41 -2.30 -0.68 -14.31
N THR A 42 -3.55 -0.71 -13.86
CA THR A 42 -4.26 0.42 -13.23
C THR A 42 -4.86 0.01 -11.89
N ILE A 43 -5.23 1.00 -11.07
CA ILE A 43 -5.96 0.75 -9.81
C ILE A 43 -7.32 0.07 -10.07
N ALA A 44 -7.95 0.35 -11.21
CA ALA A 44 -9.20 -0.30 -11.61
C ALA A 44 -8.99 -1.80 -11.89
N ASP A 45 -7.85 -2.18 -12.48
CA ASP A 45 -7.48 -3.58 -12.69
C ASP A 45 -7.19 -4.27 -11.36
N LEU A 46 -6.43 -3.60 -10.48
CA LEU A 46 -6.07 -4.14 -9.15
C LEU A 46 -7.31 -4.45 -8.31
N ARG A 47 -8.34 -3.60 -8.38
CA ARG A 47 -9.64 -3.82 -7.70
C ARG A 47 -10.31 -5.14 -8.10
N ARG A 48 -10.04 -5.65 -9.30
CA ARG A 48 -10.59 -6.89 -9.84
C ARG A 48 -9.60 -8.06 -9.75
N ALA A 49 -8.40 -7.86 -9.19
CA ALA A 49 -7.41 -8.89 -9.04
C ALA A 49 -7.95 -10.05 -8.20
N ARG A 50 -7.63 -11.29 -8.61
CA ARG A 50 -8.05 -12.48 -7.86
C ARG A 50 -7.23 -12.57 -6.57
N LEU A 51 -7.91 -12.48 -5.44
CA LEU A 51 -7.31 -12.72 -4.13
C LEU A 51 -7.53 -14.17 -3.72
N GLY A 52 -6.48 -14.84 -3.26
CA GLY A 52 -6.60 -16.16 -2.63
C GLY A 52 -7.38 -16.04 -1.32
N LYS A 53 -8.22 -17.05 -1.01
CA LYS A 53 -8.84 -17.12 0.32
C LYS A 53 -7.76 -17.46 1.34
N LYS A 54 -7.67 -16.67 2.40
CA LYS A 54 -6.91 -17.07 3.58
C LYS A 54 -7.73 -18.12 4.32
N THR A 55 -7.21 -19.34 4.48
CA THR A 55 -7.78 -20.27 5.46
C THR A 55 -7.57 -19.66 6.84
N PRO A 56 -8.62 -19.51 7.66
CA PRO A 56 -8.42 -19.07 9.04
C PRO A 56 -7.47 -20.06 9.74
N LYS A 57 -6.50 -19.52 10.50
CA LYS A 57 -5.68 -20.29 11.43
C LYS A 57 -6.52 -20.64 12.66
#